data_AF-A0A930ANM7-F1
#
_entry.id   AF-A0A930ANM7-F1
#
_cell.length_a   1.000
_cell.length_b   1.000
_cell.length_c   1.000
_cell.angle_alpha   90.00
_cell.angle_beta   90.00
_cell.angle_gamma   90.00
#
_symmetry.space_group_name_H-M   'P 1'
#
loop_
_entity.id
_entity.type
_entity.pdbx_description
1 polymer ?
#
loop_
_entity_poly.entity_id
_entity_poly.type
_entity_poly.pdbx_seq_one_letter_code
_entity_poly.pdbx_strand_id
1 'polypeptide(L)'
;MSIFTKLTQRYLSKNKTRTIVTLIGIIVSMALFTAVIEGAYSGYQFLKNREIAVTGQWQVIMNDVNEEGLQEAKTNKQIEQYENVYTLGWAEVANENEGKPYLLV
;
A
#
# COMPACT_ATOMS: atom_id res chain seq x y z
N MET A 1 2.02 -38.64 26.31
CA MET A 1 2.77 -38.73 25.03
C MET A 1 2.65 -40.14 24.48
N SER A 2 2.48 -40.30 23.17
CA SER A 2 2.48 -41.62 22.55
C SER A 2 3.85 -42.30 22.72
N ILE A 3 3.87 -43.63 22.67
CA ILE A 3 5.12 -44.41 22.79
C ILE A 3 6.13 -44.01 21.70
N PHE A 4 5.62 -43.68 20.51
CA PHE A 4 6.41 -43.26 19.36
C PHE A 4 7.11 -41.93 19.61
N THR A 5 6.42 -40.93 20.17
CA THR A 5 7.06 -39.63 20.49
C THR A 5 8.22 -39.81 21.47
N LYS A 6 8.06 -40.68 22.47
CA LYS A 6 9.09 -40.95 23.50
C LYS A 6 10.32 -41.64 22.91
N LEU A 7 10.12 -42.58 21.98
CA LEU A 7 11.19 -43.24 21.23
C LEU A 7 11.92 -42.25 20.32
N THR A 8 11.20 -41.47 19.52
CA THR A 8 11.79 -40.46 18.62
C THR A 8 12.63 -39.43 19.37
N GLN A 9 12.16 -38.94 20.52
CA GLN A 9 12.91 -37.99 21.34
C GLN A 9 14.21 -38.60 21.91
N ARG A 10 14.20 -39.88 22.30
CA ARG A 10 15.42 -40.60 22.69
C ARG A 10 16.41 -40.75 21.53
N TYR A 11 15.93 -41.00 20.31
CA TYR A 11 16.80 -41.11 19.13
C TYR A 11 17.41 -39.78 18.72
N LEU A 12 16.62 -38.70 18.72
CA LEU A 12 17.12 -37.35 18.41
C LEU A 12 18.12 -36.85 19.47
N SER A 13 17.86 -37.10 20.76
CA SER A 13 18.77 -36.70 21.84
C SER A 13 20.09 -37.49 21.88
N LYS A 14 20.14 -38.70 21.30
CA LYS A 14 21.38 -39.47 21.14
C LYS A 14 22.29 -38.90 20.05
N ASN A 15 21.73 -38.24 19.03
CA ASN A 15 22.49 -37.72 17.88
C ASN A 15 22.43 -36.18 17.80
N LYS A 16 22.81 -35.53 18.90
CA LYS A 16 22.62 -34.10 19.15
C LYS A 16 23.17 -33.21 18.04
N THR A 17 24.38 -33.48 17.56
CA THR A 17 25.04 -32.67 16.53
C THR A 17 24.24 -32.68 15.23
N ARG A 18 23.85 -33.87 14.76
CA ARG A 18 23.05 -34.00 13.53
C ARG A 18 21.70 -33.28 13.68
N THR A 19 21.02 -33.47 14.81
CA THR A 19 19.70 -32.86 15.07
C THR A 19 19.73 -31.34 15.15
N ILE A 20 20.76 -30.74 15.78
CA ILE A 20 20.89 -29.28 15.86
C ILE A 20 21.15 -28.68 14.48
N VAL A 21 22.02 -29.30 13.68
CA VAL A 21 22.34 -28.81 12.33
C VAL A 21 21.09 -28.83 11.43
N THR A 22 20.29 -29.91 11.45
CA THR A 22 19.03 -29.94 10.70
C THR A 22 18.04 -28.89 11.19
N LEU A 23 17.91 -28.68 12.51
CA LEU A 23 17.01 -27.68 13.05
C LEU A 23 17.39 -26.27 12.61
N ILE A 24 18.68 -25.93 12.65
CA ILE A 24 19.18 -24.64 12.16
C ILE A 24 18.88 -24.49 10.67
N GLY A 25 19.11 -25.54 9.87
CA GLY A 25 18.79 -25.52 8.44
C GLY A 25 17.31 -25.23 8.16
N ILE A 26 16.40 -25.84 8.93
CA ILE A 26 14.95 -25.59 8.81
C ILE A 26 14.62 -24.14 9.19
N ILE A 27 15.16 -23.66 10.33
CA ILE A 27 14.91 -22.28 10.79
C ILE A 27 15.42 -21.27 9.77
N VAL A 28 16.64 -21.44 9.26
CA VAL A 28 17.22 -20.53 8.27
C VAL A 28 16.43 -20.56 6.96
N SER A 29 16.01 -21.75 6.50
CA SER A 29 15.18 -21.89 5.29
C SER A 29 13.85 -21.14 5.43
N MET A 30 13.14 -21.34 6.54
CA MET A 30 11.89 -20.63 6.82
C MET A 30 12.12 -19.12 6.95
N ALA A 31 13.16 -18.69 7.65
CA ALA A 31 13.47 -17.27 7.85
C ALA A 31 13.78 -16.57 6.53
N LEU A 32 14.58 -17.19 5.65
CA LEU A 32 14.91 -16.64 4.33
C LEU A 32 13.66 -16.54 3.45
N PHE A 33 12.82 -17.58 3.44
CA PHE A 33 11.59 -17.56 2.66
C PHE A 33 10.63 -16.44 3.11
N THR A 34 10.41 -16.32 4.42
CA THR A 34 9.59 -15.24 4.97
C THR A 34 10.19 -13.86 4.69
N ALA A 35 11.51 -13.69 4.88
CA ALA A 35 12.18 -12.40 4.65
C ALA A 35 12.04 -11.92 3.20
N VAL A 36 12.09 -12.83 2.22
CA VAL A 36 11.90 -12.48 0.81
C VAL A 36 10.48 -11.99 0.54
N ILE A 37 9.47 -12.71 1.05
CA ILE A 37 8.06 -12.34 0.86
C ILE A 37 7.76 -11.00 1.54
N GLU A 38 8.14 -10.86 2.80
CA GLU A 38 7.93 -9.62 3.58
C GLU A 38 8.71 -8.45 2.99
N GLY A 39 9.93 -8.69 2.50
CA GLY A 39 10.73 -7.67 1.83
C GLY A 39 10.06 -7.17 0.55
N ALA A 40 9.55 -8.07 -0.29
CA ALA A 40 8.81 -7.72 -1.50
C ALA A 40 7.52 -6.96 -1.17
N TYR A 41 6.77 -7.43 -0.18
CA TYR A 41 5.53 -6.80 0.26
C TYR A 41 5.76 -5.40 0.83
N SER A 42 6.77 -5.24 1.68
CA SER A 42 7.18 -3.95 2.23
C SER A 42 7.58 -2.97 1.14
N GLY A 43 8.38 -3.41 0.16
CA GLY A 43 8.75 -2.60 -1.00
C GLY A 43 7.54 -2.14 -1.82
N TYR A 44 6.59 -3.05 -2.08
CA TYR A 44 5.34 -2.72 -2.75
C TYR A 44 4.52 -1.67 -1.97
N GLN A 45 4.36 -1.86 -0.66
CA GLN A 45 3.63 -0.90 0.19
C GLN A 45 4.31 0.46 0.21
N PHE A 46 5.64 0.51 0.24
CA PHE A 46 6.39 1.76 0.17
C PHE A 46 6.11 2.51 -1.14
N LEU A 47 6.21 1.83 -2.29
CA LEU A 47 5.94 2.44 -3.59
C LEU A 47 4.49 2.93 -3.70
N LYS A 48 3.52 2.14 -3.24
CA LYS A 48 2.11 2.53 -3.20
C LYS A 48 1.89 3.79 -2.36
N ASN A 49 2.43 3.81 -1.14
CA ASN A 49 2.26 4.95 -0.23
C ASN A 49 2.98 6.20 -0.74
N ARG A 50 4.14 6.03 -1.40
CA ARG A 50 4.82 7.12 -2.09
C ARG A 50 3.93 7.74 -3.15
N GLU A 51 3.28 6.92 -3.96
CA GLU A 51 2.46 7.40 -5.08
C GLU A 51 1.23 8.15 -4.56
N ILE A 52 0.61 7.64 -3.49
CA ILE A 52 -0.49 8.32 -2.80
C ILE A 52 -0.03 9.68 -2.24
N ALA A 53 1.17 9.78 -1.66
CA ALA A 53 1.71 11.07 -1.17
C ALA A 53 2.10 12.03 -2.31
N VAL A 54 2.54 11.46 -3.44
CA VAL A 54 2.69 12.04 -4.79
C VAL A 54 1.51 12.84 -5.29
N THR A 55 0.62 12.01 -5.78
CA THR A 55 -0.38 12.33 -6.76
C THR A 55 -1.73 12.45 -6.07
N GLY A 56 -1.87 11.87 -4.87
CA GLY A 56 -3.13 11.70 -4.15
C GLY A 56 -3.68 10.27 -4.33
N GLN A 57 -4.66 9.92 -3.50
CA GLN A 57 -5.38 8.64 -3.58
C GLN A 57 -6.62 8.76 -4.48
N TRP A 58 -6.44 9.13 -5.75
CA TRP A 58 -7.56 9.16 -6.70
C TRP A 58 -7.38 8.09 -7.76
N GLN A 59 -8.48 7.42 -8.10
CA GLN A 59 -8.52 6.34 -9.10
C GLN A 59 -9.11 6.82 -10.42
N VAL A 60 -9.99 7.82 -10.38
CA VAL A 60 -10.73 8.34 -11.53
C VAL A 60 -10.85 9.85 -11.38
N ILE A 61 -10.63 10.57 -12.48
CA ILE A 61 -10.97 11.99 -12.61
C ILE A 61 -12.09 12.09 -13.64
N MET A 62 -13.19 12.73 -13.26
CA MET A 62 -14.28 13.05 -14.18
C MET A 62 -14.22 14.55 -14.45
N ASN A 63 -13.90 14.91 -15.69
CA ASN A 63 -13.89 16.32 -16.13
C ASN A 63 -15.27 16.71 -16.65
N ASP A 64 -15.63 17.98 -16.52
CA ASP A 64 -16.85 18.58 -17.07
C ASP A 64 -18.16 17.87 -16.67
N VAL A 65 -18.26 17.48 -15.39
CA VAL A 65 -19.44 16.79 -14.84
C VAL A 65 -20.58 17.78 -14.63
N ASN A 66 -21.75 17.50 -15.22
CA ASN A 66 -22.98 18.25 -14.99
C ASN A 66 -23.64 17.85 -13.64
N GLU A 67 -24.66 18.58 -13.20
CA GLU A 67 -25.33 18.31 -11.91
C GLU A 67 -25.90 16.88 -11.83
N GLU A 68 -26.43 16.34 -12.93
CA GLU A 68 -26.97 14.98 -13.00
C GLU A 68 -25.87 13.93 -12.78
N GLY A 69 -24.73 14.06 -13.45
CA GLY A 69 -23.59 13.17 -13.29
C GLY A 69 -22.97 13.25 -11.90
N LEU A 70 -23.01 14.41 -11.25
CA LEU A 70 -22.57 14.56 -9.87
C LEU A 70 -23.49 13.80 -8.89
N GLN A 71 -24.80 13.83 -9.10
CA GLN A 71 -25.76 13.09 -8.28
C GLN A 71 -25.66 11.59 -8.49
N GLU A 72 -25.42 11.15 -9.72
CA GLU A 72 -25.16 9.74 -10.04
C GLU A 72 -23.90 9.25 -9.31
N ALA A 73 -22.80 10.00 -9.40
CA ALA A 73 -21.55 9.68 -8.70
C ALA A 73 -21.72 9.61 -7.19
N LYS A 74 -22.46 10.56 -6.59
CA LYS A 74 -22.77 10.56 -5.15
C LYS A 74 -23.60 9.36 -4.69
N THR A 75 -24.45 8.84 -5.57
CA THR A 75 -25.36 7.73 -5.26
C THR A 75 -24.70 6.37 -5.54
N ASN A 76 -23.62 6.35 -6.31
CA ASN A 76 -22.91 5.13 -6.66
C ASN A 76 -22.14 4.55 -5.45
N LYS A 77 -22.55 3.35 -5.02
CA LYS A 77 -21.95 2.63 -3.87
C LYS A 77 -20.51 2.16 -4.11
N GLN A 78 -20.02 2.20 -5.35
CA GLN A 78 -18.63 1.85 -5.67
C GLN A 78 -17.66 3.01 -5.39
N ILE A 79 -18.17 4.24 -5.22
CA ILE A 79 -17.36 5.41 -4.89
C ILE A 79 -17.32 5.53 -3.36
N GLU A 80 -16.16 5.21 -2.78
CA GLU A 80 -15.97 5.32 -1.33
C GLU A 80 -15.79 6.77 -0.87
N GLN A 81 -15.09 7.57 -1.66
CA GLN A 81 -14.79 8.98 -1.39
C GLN A 81 -14.77 9.76 -2.70
N TYR A 82 -15.20 11.03 -2.64
CA TYR A 82 -15.15 11.94 -3.77
C TYR A 82 -14.78 13.34 -3.27
N GLU A 83 -14.07 14.08 -4.11
CA GLU A 83 -13.76 15.50 -3.91
C GLU A 83 -14.12 16.24 -5.18
N ASN A 84 -14.77 17.40 -5.03
CA ASN A 84 -15.17 18.22 -6.17
C ASN A 84 -14.20 19.39 -6.30
N VAL A 85 -13.59 19.49 -7.48
CA VAL A 85 -12.70 20.60 -7.81
C VAL A 85 -13.42 21.50 -8.81
N TYR A 86 -13.58 22.76 -8.44
CA TYR A 86 -14.18 23.78 -9.30
C TYR A 86 -13.13 24.85 -9.59
N THR A 87 -13.03 25.25 -10.87
CA THR A 87 -12.31 26.46 -11.25
C THR A 87 -13.30 27.62 -11.20
N LEU A 88 -13.06 28.59 -10.32
CA LEU A 88 -13.92 29.76 -10.11
C LEU A 88 -13.69 30.83 -11.18
N GLY A 89 -12.57 30.79 -11.89
CA GLY A 89 -12.27 31.65 -13.04
C GLY A 89 -11.14 32.62 -12.77
N TRP A 90 -11.10 33.75 -13.48
CA TRP A 90 -10.01 34.73 -13.35
C TRP A 90 -10.38 35.82 -12.34
N ALA A 91 -9.58 35.98 -11.30
CA ALA A 91 -9.67 37.09 -10.36
C ALA A 91 -8.61 38.14 -10.68
N GLU A 92 -9.00 39.41 -10.66
CA GLU A 92 -8.04 40.52 -10.76
C GLU A 92 -7.21 40.61 -9.49
N VAL A 93 -5.90 40.73 -9.63
CA VAL A 93 -4.96 40.82 -8.50
C VAL A 93 -4.17 42.10 -8.62
N ALA A 94 -4.10 42.86 -7.52
CA ALA A 94 -3.21 44.01 -7.42
C ALA A 94 -1.76 43.52 -7.51
N ASN A 95 -1.14 43.72 -8.67
CA ASN A 95 0.21 43.26 -8.99
C ASN A 95 0.96 44.36 -9.76
N GLU A 96 2.26 44.48 -9.53
CA GLU A 96 3.15 45.41 -10.24
C GLU A 96 3.43 44.97 -11.70
N ASN A 97 3.18 43.69 -12.02
CA ASN A 97 3.37 43.18 -13.37
C ASN A 97 2.11 43.36 -14.24
N GLU A 98 2.08 44.43 -15.03
CA GLU A 98 0.98 44.75 -15.97
C GLU A 98 0.69 43.63 -16.99
N GLY A 99 1.67 42.77 -17.30
CA GLY A 99 1.50 41.65 -18.24
C GLY A 99 0.73 40.45 -17.68
N LYS A 100 0.50 40.40 -16.35
CA LYS A 100 -0.25 39.32 -15.67
C LYS A 100 -1.14 39.87 -14.54
N PRO A 101 -2.21 40.60 -14.88
CA PRO A 101 -3.10 41.23 -13.90
C PRO A 101 -4.14 40.27 -13.31
N TYR A 102 -4.29 39.06 -13.86
CA TYR A 102 -5.28 38.08 -13.42
C TYR A 102 -4.66 36.80 -12.90
N LEU A 103 -5.26 36.24 -11.85
CA LEU A 103 -4.94 34.93 -11.28
C LEU A 103 -6.10 33.98 -11.55
N LEU A 104 -5.80 32.78 -12.04
CA LEU A 104 -6.79 31.72 -12.19
C LEU A 104 -7.04 31.10 -10.80
N VAL A 105 -8.28 31.24 -10.33
CA VAL A 105 -8.79 30.71 -9.07
C VAL A 105 -9.64 29.48 -9.35
#